data_AF-A0AAW2WCP0-F1
#
_entry.id   AF-A0AAW2WCP0-F1
#
_cell.length_a   1.000
_cell.length_b   1.000
_cell.length_c   1.000
_cell.angle_alpha   90.00
_cell.angle_beta   90.00
_cell.angle_gamma   90.00
#
_symmetry.space_group_name_H-M   'P 1'
#
loop_
_entity.id
_entity.type
_entity.pdbx_description
1 polymer ?
#
loop_
_entity_poly.entity_id
_entity_poly.type
_entity_poly.pdbx_seq_one_letter_code
_entity_poly.pdbx_strand_id
1 'polypeptide(L)' 'MSDINSEKWLEAMRSEMDSMRSNQVWTLVDPSKGVRPVGCKWVYKRKLGADGKVTAFKARVVVKGYTQ' A
#
# COMPACT_ATOMS: atom_id res chain seq x y z
N MET A 1 13.45 3.08 15.71
CA MET A 1 12.38 3.13 14.69
C MET A 1 11.19 3.88 15.29
N SER A 2 11.31 5.20 15.41
CA SER A 2 10.24 6.07 15.90
C SER A 2 10.20 7.31 15.02
N ASP A 3 10.00 7.08 13.71
CA ASP A 3 9.65 8.16 12.80
C ASP A 3 8.31 8.74 13.22
N ILE A 4 8.27 10.05 13.48
CA ILE A 4 7.06 10.80 13.87
C ILE A 4 5.93 10.72 12.83
N ASN A 5 6.26 10.26 11.61
CA ASN A 5 5.33 10.08 10.51
C ASN A 5 4.87 8.62 10.34
N SER A 6 5.34 7.69 11.19
CA SER A 6 5.00 6.26 11.10
C SER A 6 3.49 6.03 11.20
N GLU A 7 2.81 6.75 12.08
CA GLU A 7 1.34 6.70 12.23
C GLU A 7 0.63 7.19 10.95
N LYS A 8 1.12 8.26 10.32
CA LYS A 8 0.57 8.79 9.07
C LYS A 8 0.73 7.82 7.90
N TRP A 9 1.83 7.07 7.87
CA TRP A 9 2.04 6.01 6.88
C TRP A 9 1.12 4.81 7.12
N LEU A 10 0.90 4.44 8.38
CA LEU A 10 0.00 3.36 8.75
C LEU A 10 -1.46 3.71 8.41
N GLU A 11 -1.88 4.94 8.66
CA GLU A 11 -3.21 5.44 8.29
C GLU A 11 -3.41 5.40 6.77
N ALA A 12 -2.45 5.90 6.00
CA ALA A 12 -2.51 5.83 4.53
C ALA A 12 -2.60 4.38 4.02
N MET A 13 -1.91 3.45 4.68
CA MET A 13 -1.95 2.02 4.35
C MET A 13 -3.32 1.39 4.65
N ARG A 14 -3.92 1.73 5.80
CA ARG A 14 -5.28 1.28 6.16
C ARG A 14 -6.32 1.80 5.18
N SER A 15 -6.24 3.09 4.84
CA SER A 15 -7.15 3.72 3.88
C SER A 15 -7.11 3.02 2.51
N GLU A 16 -5.93 2.65 2.01
CA GLU A 16 -5.81 1.88 0.75
C GLU A 16 -6.43 0.49 0.89
N MET A 17 -6.18 -0.22 2.01
CA MET A 17 -6.78 -1.55 2.26
C MET A 17 -8.31 -1.49 2.34
N ASP A 18 -8.85 -0.51 3.05
CA ASP A 18 -10.29 -0.30 3.16
C ASP A 18 -10.91 0.08 1.82
N SER A 19 -10.22 0.89 1.00
CA SER A 19 -10.66 1.21 -0.36
C SER A 19 -10.74 -0.05 -1.23
N MET A 20 -9.73 -0.93 -1.19
CA MET A 20 -9.76 -2.19 -1.94
C MET A 20 -10.89 -3.12 -1.46
N ARG A 21 -11.16 -3.15 -0.15
CA ARG A 21 -12.26 -3.91 0.44
C ARG A 21 -13.62 -3.35 0.00
N SER A 22 -13.82 -2.04 0.10
CA SER A 22 -15.07 -1.36 -0.28
C SER A 22 -15.36 -1.50 -1.78
N ASN A 23 -14.31 -1.47 -2.61
CA ASN A 23 -14.43 -1.63 -4.06
C ASN A 23 -14.45 -3.11 -4.49
N GLN A 24 -14.43 -4.06 -3.55
CA GLN A 24 -14.38 -5.51 -3.80
C GLN A 24 -13.31 -5.92 -4.83
N VAL A 25 -12.17 -5.21 -4.83
CA VAL A 25 -11.12 -5.40 -5.84
C VAL A 25 -10.44 -6.74 -5.66
N TRP A 26 -10.26 -7.20 -4.42
CA TRP A 26 -9.63 -8.47 -4.07
C TRP A 26 -10.49 -9.30 -3.12
N THR A 27 -10.46 -10.61 -3.34
CA THR A 27 -10.96 -11.60 -2.40
C THR A 27 -9.77 -12.34 -1.81
N LEU A 28 -9.70 -12.42 -0.49
CA LEU A 28 -8.69 -13.23 0.17
C LEU A 28 -9.03 -14.71 -0.07
N VAL A 29 -8.12 -15.43 -0.71
CA VAL A 29 -8.26 -16.86 -0.99
C VAL A 29 -7.02 -17.61 -0.51
N ASP A 30 -7.22 -18.83 -0.01
CA ASP A 30 -6.12 -19.71 0.32
C ASP A 30 -5.36 -20.11 -0.96
N PRO A 31 -4.01 -20.14 -0.92
CA PRO A 31 -3.22 -20.57 -2.06
C PRO A 31 -3.49 -22.05 -2.34
N SER A 32 -3.80 -22.39 -3.59
CA SER A 32 -3.94 -23.79 -4.00
C SER A 32 -2.59 -24.52 -3.92
N LYS A 33 -2.64 -25.84 -3.68
CA LYS A 33 -1.43 -26.67 -3.56
C LYS A 33 -0.55 -26.51 -4.81
N GLY A 34 0.69 -26.10 -4.61
CA GLY A 34 1.69 -25.94 -5.67
C GLY A 34 1.78 -24.53 -6.28
N VAL A 35 0.90 -23.59 -5.89
CA VAL A 35 1.01 -22.19 -6.32
C VAL A 35 1.96 -21.44 -5.39
N ARG A 36 2.92 -20.73 -5.99
CA ARG A 36 3.76 -19.75 -5.27
C ARG A 36 3.09 -18.38 -5.35
N PRO A 37 2.58 -17.83 -4.24
CA PRO A 37 2.00 -16.48 -4.23
C PRO A 37 3.01 -15.46 -4.75
N VAL A 38 2.56 -14.52 -5.57
CA VAL A 38 3.42 -13.41 -5.99
C VAL A 38 3.59 -12.45 -4.82
N GLY A 39 4.83 -12.12 -4.49
CA GLY A 39 5.10 -11.17 -3.43
C GLY A 39 4.53 -9.79 -3.76
N CYS A 40 4.03 -9.06 -2.77
CA CYS A 40 3.67 -7.65 -2.91
C CYS A 40 4.67 -6.76 -2.16
N LYS A 41 4.65 -5.45 -2.44
CA LYS A 41 5.38 -4.43 -1.69
C LYS A 41 4.50 -3.20 -1.51
N TRP A 42 4.76 -2.47 -0.43
CA TRP A 42 4.19 -1.15 -0.22
C TRP A 42 5.08 -0.07 -0.84
N VAL A 43 4.46 0.87 -1.55
CA VAL A 43 5.09 2.07 -2.09
C VAL A 43 4.56 3.25 -1.31
N TYR A 44 5.45 3.94 -0.61
CA TYR A 44 5.15 5.13 0.18
C TYR A 44 5.60 6.38 -0.56
N LYS A 45 4.71 7.37 -0.69
CA LYS A 45 5.01 8.65 -1.33
C LYS A 45 4.40 9.80 -0.53
N ARG A 46 5.22 10.79 -0.19
CA ARG A 46 4.75 12.08 0.33
C ARG A 46 4.36 12.97 -0.84
N LYS A 47 3.16 13.55 -0.78
CA LYS A 47 2.76 14.63 -1.66
C LYS A 47 3.15 15.95 -1.01
N LEU A 48 3.95 16.73 -1.73
CA LEU A 48 4.29 18.10 -1.36
C LEU A 48 3.30 19.05 -2.04
N GLY A 49 2.88 20.07 -1.31
CA GLY A 49 2.11 21.20 -1.84
C GLY A 49 3.00 22.15 -2.63
N ALA A 50 2.38 23.16 -3.25
CA ALA A 50 3.10 24.21 -3.98
C ALA A 50 4.06 25.00 -3.08
N ASP A 51 3.78 25.02 -1.78
CA ASP A 51 4.57 25.61 -0.70
C ASP A 51 5.71 24.70 -0.19
N GLY A 52 5.88 23.51 -0.77
CA GLY A 52 6.92 22.56 -0.40
C GLY A 52 6.65 21.77 0.89
N LYS A 53 5.51 22.01 1.56
CA LYS A 53 5.11 21.24 2.76
C LYS A 53 4.40 19.95 2.40
N VAL A 54 4.49 18.95 3.28
CA VAL A 54 3.79 17.67 3.09
C VAL A 54 2.29 17.86 3.28
N THR A 55 1.53 17.79 2.18
CA THR A 55 0.07 17.89 2.19
C THR A 55 -0.60 16.54 2.44
N ALA A 56 0.00 15.44 1.96
CA ALA A 56 -0.57 14.11 2.14
C ALA A 56 0.47 12.99 2.11
N PHE A 57 0.17 11.92 2.82
CA PHE A 57 0.88 10.65 2.77
C PHE A 57 0.09 9.68 1.90
N LYS A 58 0.73 9.06 0.92
CA LYS A 58 0.13 8.03 0.09
C LYS A 58 0.88 6.72 0.25
N ALA A 59 0.14 5.66 0.55
CA ALA A 59 0.62 4.29 0.52
C ALA A 59 -0.14 3.54 -0.57
N ARG A 60 0.56 2.72 -1.35
CA ARG A 60 -0.04 1.85 -2.36
C ARG A 60 0.59 0.47 -2.29
N VAL A 61 -0.23 -0.56 -2.37
CA VAL A 61 0.27 -1.92 -2.52
C VAL A 61 0.45 -2.22 -4.00
N VAL A 62 1.62 -2.75 -4.35
CA VAL A 62 1.93 -3.16 -5.72
C VAL A 62 2.45 -4.57 -5.72
N VAL A 63 2.06 -5.34 -6.73
CA VAL A 63 2.59 -6.68 -6.94
C VAL A 63 4.05 -6.56 -7.38
N LYS A 64 4.94 -7.38 -6.82
CA LYS A 64 6.31 -7.54 -7.30
C LYS A 64 6.25 -8.40 -8.56
N GLY A 65 5.82 -7.81 -9.67
CA GLY A 65 5.93 -8.45 -10.98
C GLY A 65 7.41 -8.59 -11.33
N TYR A 66 7.92 -9.82 -11.30
CA TYR A 66 9.17 -10.15 -11.99
C TYR A 66 8.80 -10.51 -13.43
N THR A 67 8.68 -9.51 -14.28
CA THR A 67 8.51 -9.72 -15.72
C THR A 67 8.95 -8.46 -16.47
N GLN A 68 10.24 -8.44 -16.84
CA GLN A 68 10.64 -8.16 -18.20
C GLN A 68 11.87 -9.01 -18.51
#